data_AF-A0AA42MC73-F1
#
_entry.id   AF-A0AA42MC73-F1
#
_cell.length_a   1.000
_cell.length_b   1.000
_cell.length_c   1.000
_cell.angle_alpha   90.00
_cell.angle_beta   90.00
_cell.angle_gamma   90.00
#
_symmetry.space_group_name_H-M   'P 1'
#
loop_
_entity.id
_entity.type
_entity.pdbx_description
1 polymer ?
#
loop_
_entity_poly.entity_id
_entity_poly.type
_entity_poly.pdbx_seq_one_letter_code
_entity_poly.pdbx_strand_id
1 'polypeptide(L)'
;MTNTLDGFDFDMPPTVSQIVALAQYHRTLLDEAVFHQEIHLGDFCLAQRKRVYDFTRQLDENQRVDFYETYNGELRRIADDDPAHPADAENGVGAFAIMIALGVIALVLYFAVVRSIVG
;
A
#
# COMPACT_ATOMS: atom_id res chain seq x y z
N MET A 1 -10.43 -30.92 -6.85
CA MET A 1 -9.58 -29.96 -6.13
C MET A 1 -8.90 -29.13 -7.18
N THR A 2 -9.38 -27.92 -7.39
CA THR A 2 -8.82 -27.01 -8.39
C THR A 2 -7.74 -26.22 -7.68
N ASN A 3 -6.47 -26.49 -7.98
CA ASN A 3 -5.33 -25.73 -7.44
C ASN A 3 -5.21 -24.35 -8.14
N THR A 4 -6.33 -23.82 -8.60
CA THR A 4 -6.42 -22.60 -9.38
C THR A 4 -6.79 -21.46 -8.44
N LEU A 5 -5.96 -20.43 -8.37
CA LEU A 5 -6.29 -19.18 -7.69
C LEU A 5 -6.09 -18.00 -8.65
N ASP A 6 -7.14 -17.20 -8.83
CA ASP A 6 -7.20 -16.06 -9.74
C ASP A 6 -6.65 -16.35 -11.17
N GLY A 7 -6.87 -17.57 -11.65
CA GLY A 7 -6.45 -18.04 -12.98
C GLY A 7 -5.05 -18.64 -13.05
N PHE A 8 -4.30 -18.68 -11.94
CA PHE A 8 -3.01 -19.35 -11.84
C PHE A 8 -3.18 -20.78 -11.34
N ASP A 9 -2.60 -21.74 -12.05
CA ASP A 9 -2.44 -23.12 -11.59
C ASP A 9 -1.23 -23.20 -10.64
N PHE A 10 -1.49 -23.65 -9.40
CA PHE A 10 -0.46 -23.87 -8.40
C PHE A 10 -0.06 -25.35 -8.34
N ASP A 11 1.25 -25.59 -8.31
CA ASP A 11 1.77 -26.89 -7.93
C ASP A 11 1.52 -27.13 -6.44
N MET A 12 1.53 -28.41 -6.02
CA MET A 12 1.43 -28.78 -4.61
C MET A 12 2.69 -29.55 -4.21
N PRO A 13 3.61 -28.96 -3.43
CA PRO A 13 3.56 -27.60 -2.84
C PRO A 13 3.75 -26.46 -3.84
N PRO A 14 3.21 -25.26 -3.55
CA PRO A 14 3.35 -24.09 -4.42
C PRO A 14 4.81 -23.65 -4.51
N THR A 15 5.28 -23.39 -5.73
CA THR A 15 6.65 -22.91 -5.94
C THR A 15 6.76 -21.42 -5.62
N VAL A 16 7.92 -20.99 -5.13
CA VAL A 16 8.22 -19.57 -4.83
C VAL A 16 7.90 -18.68 -6.03
N SER A 17 8.24 -19.11 -7.25
CA SER A 17 7.94 -18.36 -8.48
C SER A 17 6.45 -18.15 -8.73
N GLN A 18 5.59 -19.13 -8.42
CA GLN A 18 4.13 -19.00 -8.56
C GLN A 18 3.57 -18.02 -7.53
N ILE A 19 4.11 -18.05 -6.31
CA ILE A 19 3.71 -17.15 -5.22
C ILE A 19 4.12 -15.70 -5.56
N VAL A 20 5.32 -15.50 -6.08
CA VAL A 20 5.82 -14.19 -6.56
C VAL A 20 4.96 -13.68 -7.71
N ALA A 21 4.67 -14.52 -8.71
CA ALA A 21 3.84 -14.15 -9.85
C ALA A 21 2.43 -13.73 -9.42
N LEU A 22 1.85 -14.42 -8.44
CA LEU A 22 0.56 -14.05 -7.86
C LEU A 22 0.64 -12.69 -7.16
N ALA A 23 1.67 -12.44 -6.36
CA ALA A 23 1.86 -11.17 -5.67
C ALA A 23 1.98 -9.99 -6.66
N GLN A 24 2.75 -10.18 -7.74
CA GLN A 24 2.88 -9.18 -8.81
C GLN A 24 1.56 -8.94 -9.53
N TYR A 25 0.84 -10.01 -9.90
CA TYR A 25 -0.46 -9.90 -10.53
C TYR A 25 -1.47 -9.15 -9.66
N HIS A 26 -1.48 -9.45 -8.36
CA HIS A 26 -2.32 -8.79 -7.38
C HIS A 26 -2.03 -7.29 -7.23
N ARG A 27 -0.76 -6.88 -7.32
CA ARG A 27 -0.38 -5.46 -7.37
C ARG A 27 -0.88 -4.79 -8.65
N THR A 28 -0.68 -5.40 -9.81
CA THR A 28 -1.15 -4.85 -11.09
C THR A 28 -2.66 -4.62 -11.10
N LEU A 29 -3.42 -5.59 -10.60
CA LEU A 29 -4.87 -5.46 -10.47
C LEU A 29 -5.27 -4.32 -9.52
N LEU A 30 -4.53 -4.14 -8.42
CA LEU A 30 -4.77 -3.03 -7.50
C LEU A 30 -4.47 -1.68 -8.17
N ASP A 31 -3.37 -1.57 -8.90
CA ASP A 31 -3.01 -0.35 -9.64
C ASP A 31 -4.06 0.00 -10.68
N GLU A 32 -4.54 -0.99 -11.43
CA GLU A 32 -5.63 -0.79 -12.38
C GLU A 32 -6.93 -0.39 -11.67
N ALA A 33 -7.27 -1.03 -10.55
CA ALA A 33 -8.47 -0.74 -9.79
C ALA A 33 -8.50 0.69 -9.22
N VAL A 34 -7.35 1.27 -8.87
CA VAL A 34 -7.26 2.67 -8.39
C VAL A 34 -7.80 3.67 -9.41
N PHE A 35 -7.69 3.37 -10.71
CA PHE A 35 -8.15 4.27 -11.78
C PHE A 35 -9.64 4.11 -12.13
N HIS A 36 -10.34 3.14 -11.56
CA HIS A 36 -11.75 2.87 -11.84
C HIS A 36 -12.65 3.41 -10.72
N GLN A 37 -13.48 4.41 -11.03
CA GLN A 37 -14.37 5.04 -10.04
C GLN A 37 -15.45 4.11 -9.48
N GLU A 38 -15.82 3.05 -10.21
CA GLU A 38 -16.77 2.05 -9.76
C GLU A 38 -16.19 1.02 -8.77
N ILE A 39 -14.86 0.95 -8.63
CA ILE A 39 -14.22 -0.05 -7.77
C ILE A 39 -13.97 0.53 -6.39
N HIS A 40 -14.68 0.01 -5.40
CA HIS A 40 -14.37 0.28 -4.00
C HIS A 40 -13.12 -0.51 -3.58
N LEU A 41 -11.99 0.20 -3.51
CA LEU A 41 -10.68 -0.35 -3.12
C LEU A 41 -10.72 -1.18 -1.84
N GLY A 42 -11.52 -0.76 -0.84
CA GLY A 42 -11.69 -1.52 0.41
C GLY A 42 -12.28 -2.91 0.19
N ASP A 43 -13.39 -3.01 -0.55
CA ASP A 43 -14.07 -4.28 -0.83
C ASP A 43 -13.24 -5.18 -1.75
N PHE A 44 -12.54 -4.57 -2.70
CA PHE A 44 -11.65 -5.26 -3.63
C PHE A 44 -10.48 -5.95 -2.89
N CYS A 45 -9.75 -5.20 -2.06
CA CYS A 45 -8.65 -5.72 -1.26
C CYS A 45 -9.11 -6.80 -0.27
N LEU A 46 -10.31 -6.63 0.32
CA LEU A 46 -10.88 -7.63 1.23
C LEU A 46 -11.21 -8.94 0.50
N ALA A 47 -11.83 -8.84 -0.68
CA ALA A 47 -12.15 -10.00 -1.50
C ALA A 47 -10.89 -10.75 -1.92
N GLN A 48 -9.84 -10.03 -2.34
CA GLN A 48 -8.55 -10.60 -2.70
C GLN A 48 -7.89 -11.34 -1.52
N ARG A 49 -7.84 -10.70 -0.35
CA ARG A 49 -7.27 -11.32 0.86
C ARG A 49 -8.05 -12.57 1.27
N LYS A 50 -9.37 -12.56 1.12
CA LYS A 50 -10.21 -13.73 1.38
C LYS A 50 -9.89 -14.88 0.43
N ARG A 51 -9.73 -14.63 -0.88
CA ARG A 51 -9.36 -15.67 -1.85
C ARG A 51 -8.02 -16.33 -1.52
N VAL A 52 -7.00 -15.54 -1.18
CA VAL A 52 -5.69 -16.05 -0.73
C VAL A 52 -5.83 -16.88 0.55
N TYR A 53 -6.64 -16.42 1.51
CA TYR A 53 -6.91 -17.16 2.74
C TYR A 53 -7.61 -18.50 2.47
N ASP A 54 -8.63 -18.52 1.62
CA ASP A 54 -9.39 -19.73 1.30
C ASP A 54 -8.54 -20.79 0.60
N PHE A 55 -7.54 -20.37 -0.20
CA PHE A 55 -6.56 -21.27 -0.82
C PHE A 55 -5.52 -21.77 0.19
N THR A 56 -4.88 -20.87 0.93
CA THR A 56 -3.82 -21.22 1.89
C THR A 56 -4.33 -22.06 3.06
N ARG A 57 -5.63 -22.00 3.36
CA ARG A 57 -6.28 -22.90 4.33
C ARG A 57 -6.26 -24.38 3.91
N GLN A 58 -6.06 -24.68 2.62
CA GLN A 58 -5.95 -26.04 2.11
C GLN A 58 -4.52 -26.60 2.19
N LEU A 59 -3.53 -25.74 2.48
CA LEU A 59 -2.13 -26.10 2.65
C LEU A 59 -1.84 -26.58 4.06
N ASP A 60 -0.75 -27.33 4.23
CA ASP A 60 -0.23 -27.66 5.56
C ASP A 60 0.28 -26.39 6.28
N GLU A 61 0.31 -26.41 7.60
CA GLU A 61 0.59 -25.22 8.41
C GLU A 61 1.95 -24.59 8.08
N ASN A 62 2.98 -25.42 7.89
CA ASN A 62 4.31 -24.96 7.50
C ASN A 62 4.32 -24.35 6.08
N GLN A 63 3.64 -25.00 5.13
CA GLN A 63 3.53 -24.51 3.74
C GLN A 63 2.78 -23.18 3.66
N ARG A 64 1.78 -23.00 4.52
CA ARG A 64 1.03 -21.75 4.65
C ARG A 64 1.91 -20.61 5.18
N VAL A 65 2.77 -20.89 6.16
CA VAL A 65 3.71 -19.89 6.68
C VAL A 65 4.69 -19.47 5.60
N ASP A 66 5.33 -20.43 4.92
CA ASP A 66 6.26 -20.17 3.82
C ASP A 66 5.61 -19.39 2.67
N PHE A 67 4.34 -19.73 2.36
CA PHE A 67 3.55 -19.01 1.37
C PHE A 67 3.38 -17.55 1.77
N TYR A 68 2.95 -17.27 3.01
CA TYR A 68 2.72 -15.90 3.46
C TYR A 68 4.01 -15.10 3.59
N GLU A 69 5.11 -15.73 4.01
CA GLU A 69 6.42 -15.06 4.08
C GLU A 69 6.87 -14.61 2.70
N THR A 70 6.79 -15.52 1.71
CA THR A 70 7.15 -15.21 0.31
C THR A 70 6.21 -14.17 -0.29
N TYR A 71 4.90 -14.37 -0.15
CA TYR A 71 3.88 -13.49 -0.74
C TYR A 71 3.94 -12.07 -0.16
N ASN A 72 3.98 -11.93 1.17
CA ASN A 72 4.06 -10.62 1.81
C ASN A 72 5.43 -9.96 1.60
N GLY A 73 6.51 -10.75 1.55
CA GLY A 73 7.84 -10.27 1.23
C GLY A 73 7.90 -9.62 -0.14
N GLU A 74 7.34 -10.27 -1.16
CA GLU A 74 7.28 -9.71 -2.51
C GLU A 74 6.39 -8.46 -2.60
N LEU A 75 5.20 -8.47 -1.97
CA LEU A 75 4.35 -7.28 -1.94
C LEU A 75 5.08 -6.08 -1.30
N ARG A 76 5.82 -6.32 -0.21
CA ARG A 76 6.62 -5.29 0.44
C ARG A 76 7.74 -4.80 -0.45
N ARG A 77 8.47 -5.71 -1.11
CA ARG A 77 9.53 -5.35 -2.05
C ARG A 77 9.00 -4.49 -3.19
N ILE A 78 7.85 -4.84 -3.75
CA ILE A 78 7.20 -4.06 -4.83
C ILE A 78 6.76 -2.69 -4.32
N ALA A 79 6.29 -2.58 -3.08
CA ALA A 79 5.94 -1.30 -2.47
C ALA A 79 7.18 -0.41 -2.22
N ASP A 80 8.28 -1.00 -1.75
CA ASP A 80 9.54 -0.28 -1.50
C ASP A 80 10.23 0.13 -2.81
N ASP A 81 10.11 -0.67 -3.88
CA ASP A 81 10.67 -0.41 -5.21
C ASP A 81 9.80 0.54 -6.06
N ASP A 82 8.62 0.98 -5.61
CA ASP A 82 7.71 1.86 -6.38
C ASP A 82 8.25 3.31 -6.42
N PRO A 83 8.79 3.79 -7.55
CA PRO A 83 9.38 5.12 -7.64
C PRO A 83 8.33 6.25 -7.59
N ALA A 84 7.04 5.95 -7.75
CA ALA A 84 5.96 6.92 -7.66
C ALA A 84 5.54 7.20 -6.21
N HIS A 85 5.84 6.29 -5.28
CA HIS A 85 5.57 6.42 -3.85
C HIS A 85 6.82 6.09 -3.03
N PRO A 86 7.91 6.85 -3.17
CA PRO A 86 9.09 6.64 -2.34
C PRO A 86 8.68 6.77 -0.86
N ALA A 87 9.23 5.96 0.03
CA ALA A 87 8.95 6.01 1.46
C ALA A 87 9.13 7.44 2.06
N ASP A 88 9.94 8.27 1.40
CA ASP A 88 10.14 9.68 1.73
C ASP A 88 8.94 10.60 1.40
N ALA A 89 7.97 10.16 0.59
CA ALA A 89 6.77 10.92 0.24
C ALA A 89 5.78 11.06 1.41
N GLU A 90 5.89 10.21 2.44
CA GLU A 90 5.13 10.33 3.69
C GLU A 90 5.65 11.44 4.62
N ASN A 91 6.83 12.02 4.33
CA ASN A 91 7.29 13.25 4.98
C ASN A 91 6.53 14.46 4.44
N GLY A 92 5.20 14.44 4.59
CA GLY A 92 4.32 15.57 4.31
C GLY A 92 4.83 16.82 5.03
N VAL A 93 4.90 17.94 4.29
CA VAL A 93 5.32 19.29 4.71
C VAL A 93 6.17 19.26 5.98
N GLY A 94 7.48 19.05 5.80
CA GLY A 94 8.41 18.95 6.92
C GLY A 94 8.24 20.09 7.93
N ALA A 95 8.45 19.81 9.21
CA ALA A 95 8.23 20.74 10.33
C ALA A 95 8.84 22.15 10.09
N PHE A 96 9.90 22.24 9.29
CA PHE A 96 10.50 23.49 8.82
C PHE A 96 9.53 24.40 8.05
N ALA A 97 8.76 23.85 7.09
CA ALA A 97 7.79 24.62 6.31
C ALA A 97 6.61 25.08 7.18
N ILE A 98 6.20 24.26 8.16
CA ILE A 98 5.19 24.65 9.17
C ILE A 98 5.68 25.85 9.99
N MET A 99 6.94 25.82 10.44
CA MET A 99 7.55 26.92 11.20
C MET A 99 7.62 28.23 10.40
N ILE A 100 7.96 28.15 9.11
CA ILE A 100 7.96 29.32 8.22
C ILE A 100 6.54 29.89 8.08
N ALA A 101 5.54 29.03 7.83
CA ALA A 101 4.16 29.46 7.68
C ALA A 101 3.65 30.17 8.96
N LEU A 102 3.92 29.60 10.14
CA LEU A 102 3.57 30.22 11.42
C LEU A 102 4.28 31.57 11.63
N GLY A 103 5.56 31.67 11.25
CA GLY A 103 6.31 32.91 11.33
C GLY A 103 5.73 34.03 10.45
N VAL A 104 5.34 33.69 9.21
CA VAL A 104 4.70 34.65 8.28
C VAL A 104 3.35 35.11 8.83
N ILE A 105 2.52 34.19 9.33
CA ILE A 105 1.23 34.53 9.95
C ILE A 105 1.44 35.45 11.15
N ALA A 106 2.37 35.13 12.04
CA ALA A 106 2.67 35.96 13.21
C ALA A 106 3.14 37.37 12.82
N LEU A 107 3.95 37.48 11.77
CA LEU A 107 4.44 38.77 11.26
C LEU A 107 3.30 39.61 10.67
N VAL A 108 2.41 39.00 9.88
CA VAL A 108 1.22 39.68 9.35
C VAL A 108 0.32 40.17 10.48
N LEU A 109 0.06 39.33 11.48
CA LEU A 109 -0.76 39.70 12.64
C LEU A 109 -0.14 40.85 13.44
N TYR A 110 1.19 40.85 13.61
CA TYR A 110 1.89 41.94 14.29
C TYR A 110 1.72 43.27 13.55
N PHE A 111 1.91 43.29 12.22
CA PHE A 111 1.77 44.53 11.44
C PHE A 111 0.32 44.98 11.28
N ALA A 112 -0.62 44.05 11.09
CA ALA A 112 -2.03 44.38 10.88
C ALA A 112 -2.73 44.82 12.17
N VAL A 113 -2.42 44.18 13.30
CA VAL A 113 -3.16 44.38 14.57
C VAL A 113 -2.32 45.14 15.58
N VAL A 114 -1.14 44.64 15.95
CA VAL A 114 -0.36 45.23 17.06
C VAL A 114 0.16 46.61 16.68
N ARG A 115 0.73 46.76 15.48
CA ARG A 115 1.24 48.04 15.00
C ARG A 115 0.14 49.07 14.70
N SER A 116 -1.08 48.65 14.36
CA SER A 116 -2.20 49.58 14.14
C SER A 116 -2.87 50.05 15.43
N ILE A 117 -2.69 49.33 16.54
CA ILE A 117 -3.24 49.69 17.86
C ILE A 117 -2.23 50.48 18.70
N VAL A 118 -0.93 50.16 18.60
CA VAL A 118 0.13 50.77 19.44
C VAL A 118 0.85 51.94 18.73
N GLY A 119 0.73 52.03 17.40
CA GLY A 119 1.30 53.10 16.57
C GLY A 119 0.29 54.16 16.18
#